data_AF-A0A3R9N9X3-F1
#
_entry.id   AF-A0A3R9N9X3-F1
#
_cell.length_a   1.000
_cell.length_b   1.000
_cell.length_c   1.000
_cell.angle_alpha   90.00
_cell.angle_beta   90.00
_cell.angle_gamma   90.00
#
_symmetry.space_group_name_H-M   'P 1'
#
loop_
_entity.id
_entity.type
_entity.pdbx_description
1 polymer ?
#
loop_
_entity_poly.entity_id
_entity_poly.type
_entity_poly.pdbx_seq_one_letter_code
_entity_poly.pdbx_strand_id
1 'polypeptide(L)'
;MIRRIMFFMRKDITNALRDNIIIYGTLFPILLAFIMGFFIPNVQNMKLTVAVADNVDQVIVEGLQQYANVELYEGREEVLARVERPDDLAGIVQENGEYVILLEGNEGKDAGDIAETLLSMIVSDQPQANYEFVSLEKTNSSLIEVSGGLLLLTSILIGGYIIGFNMVHEKETKAVRALSLTPLKTSEFLWAHTLLCLVFSVVLGVIASFILVKGGVNYWEVLVSLIATTGIGMILGFVIGAFADNLISAIAVVKFEMLVFVGVPIASIFTPERFQILYYPFPNYWAFQSYINIFNGGNQPVGFWMSTLLAFLLSSILLVLFIPTMKKRLSLR
;
A
#
# COMPACT_ATOMS: atom_id res chain seq x y z
N MET A 1 -5.80 31.63 22.24
CA MET A 1 -5.79 30.21 21.88
C MET A 1 -5.64 30.01 20.36
N ILE A 2 -6.66 30.24 19.52
CA ILE A 2 -6.60 29.99 18.06
C ILE A 2 -5.44 30.70 17.34
N ARG A 3 -5.23 32.01 17.59
CA ARG A 3 -4.10 32.75 16.99
C ARG A 3 -2.72 32.16 17.32
N ARG A 4 -2.57 31.56 18.52
CA ARG A 4 -1.32 30.92 18.95
C ARG A 4 -1.14 29.59 18.21
N ILE A 5 -2.18 28.77 18.18
CA ILE A 5 -2.19 27.49 17.42
C ILE A 5 -1.80 27.73 15.97
N MET A 6 -2.42 28.71 15.30
CA MET A 6 -2.11 29.06 13.91
C MET A 6 -0.67 29.57 13.72
N PHE A 7 -0.11 30.29 14.69
CA PHE A 7 1.28 30.74 14.63
C PHE A 7 2.25 29.56 14.66
N PHE A 8 2.04 28.60 15.57
CA PHE A 8 2.85 27.39 15.65
C PHE A 8 2.75 26.55 14.37
N MET A 9 1.54 26.31 13.88
CA MET A 9 1.36 25.60 12.61
C MET A 9 2.08 26.26 11.45
N ARG A 10 2.01 27.60 11.31
CA ARG A 10 2.71 28.31 10.23
C ARG A 10 4.22 28.19 10.33
N LYS A 11 4.76 28.27 11.54
CA LYS A 11 6.18 28.07 11.83
C LYS A 11 6.60 26.65 11.44
N ASP A 12 5.86 25.64 11.86
CA ASP A 12 6.15 24.23 11.59
C ASP A 12 6.06 23.90 10.09
N ILE A 13 5.09 24.47 9.37
CA ILE A 13 5.00 24.37 7.90
C ILE A 13 6.21 25.02 7.24
N THR A 14 6.63 26.20 7.71
CA THR A 14 7.78 26.91 7.14
C THR A 14 9.08 26.13 7.36
N ASN A 15 9.24 25.50 8.52
CA ASN A 15 10.37 24.62 8.80
C ASN A 15 10.32 23.36 7.93
N ALA A 16 9.16 22.72 7.85
CA ALA A 16 8.96 21.52 7.01
C ALA A 16 9.30 21.78 5.53
N LEU A 17 8.93 22.95 5.00
CA LEU A 17 9.20 23.33 3.60
C LEU A 17 10.66 23.77 3.35
N ARG A 18 11.48 23.90 4.39
CA ARG A 18 12.90 24.25 4.26
C ARG A 18 13.84 23.07 4.49
N ASP A 19 13.32 22.01 5.09
CA ASP A 19 14.09 20.80 5.38
C ASP A 19 13.97 19.80 4.23
N ASN A 20 15.09 19.51 3.57
CA ASN A 20 15.13 18.59 2.44
C ASN A 20 14.63 17.18 2.80
N ILE A 21 14.90 16.69 4.02
CA ILE A 21 14.46 15.36 4.46
C ILE A 21 12.93 15.33 4.55
N ILE A 22 12.33 16.39 5.10
CA ILE A 22 10.88 16.50 5.21
C ILE A 22 10.23 16.64 3.82
N ILE A 23 10.82 17.43 2.91
CA ILE A 23 10.33 17.58 1.54
C ILE A 23 10.34 16.23 0.81
N TYR A 24 11.48 15.52 0.82
CA TYR A 24 11.59 14.22 0.14
C TYR A 24 10.65 13.19 0.77
N GLY A 25 10.52 13.16 2.10
CA GLY A 25 9.57 12.30 2.79
C GLY A 25 8.11 12.60 2.40
N THR A 26 7.75 13.86 2.24
CA THR A 26 6.40 14.31 1.85
C THR A 26 6.05 13.90 0.42
N LEU A 27 7.03 13.90 -0.48
CA LEU A 27 6.85 13.47 -1.88
C LEU A 27 6.76 11.95 -2.04
N PHE A 28 7.30 11.18 -1.09
CA PHE A 28 7.38 9.72 -1.16
C PHE A 28 6.03 9.01 -1.40
N PRO A 29 4.94 9.25 -0.64
CA PRO A 29 3.65 8.59 -0.90
C PRO A 29 3.06 8.95 -2.27
N ILE A 30 3.29 10.17 -2.76
CA ILE A 30 2.83 10.62 -4.09
C ILE A 30 3.61 9.88 -5.19
N LEU A 31 4.93 9.81 -5.05
CA LEU A 31 5.80 9.08 -5.98
C LEU A 31 5.45 7.59 -6.00
N LEU A 32 5.25 6.98 -4.82
CA LEU A 32 4.86 5.59 -4.70
C LEU A 32 3.49 5.34 -5.36
N ALA A 33 2.52 6.24 -5.17
CA ALA A 33 1.23 6.15 -5.84
C ALA A 33 1.35 6.23 -7.37
N PHE A 34 2.26 7.07 -7.90
CA PHE A 34 2.50 7.17 -9.34
C PHE A 34 3.12 5.88 -9.89
N ILE A 35 4.16 5.36 -9.22
CA ILE A 35 4.81 4.10 -9.61
C ILE A 35 3.80 2.96 -9.59
N MET A 36 3.03 2.82 -8.50
CA MET A 36 2.03 1.76 -8.36
C MET A 36 0.87 1.92 -9.35
N GLY A 37 0.36 3.13 -9.53
CA GLY A 37 -0.74 3.41 -10.46
C GLY A 37 -0.37 3.18 -11.93
N PHE A 38 0.91 3.33 -12.29
CA PHE A 38 1.42 2.95 -13.60
C PHE A 38 1.68 1.44 -13.72
N PHE A 39 2.25 0.82 -12.68
CA PHE A 39 2.69 -0.57 -12.74
C PHE A 39 1.55 -1.59 -12.60
N ILE A 40 0.60 -1.34 -11.69
CA ILE A 40 -0.46 -2.30 -11.36
C ILE A 40 -1.34 -2.66 -12.58
N PRO A 41 -1.81 -1.71 -13.42
CA PRO A 41 -2.56 -2.07 -14.62
C PRO A 41 -1.76 -2.93 -15.61
N ASN A 42 -0.44 -2.72 -15.71
CA ASN A 42 0.41 -3.52 -16.60
C ASN A 42 0.54 -4.97 -16.11
N VAL A 43 0.61 -5.19 -14.80
CA VAL A 43 0.63 -6.53 -14.20
C VAL A 43 -0.73 -7.24 -14.36
N GLN A 44 -1.84 -6.52 -14.20
CA GLN A 44 -3.18 -7.10 -14.33
C GLN A 44 -3.52 -7.52 -15.76
N ASN A 45 -3.00 -6.80 -16.76
CA ASN A 45 -3.26 -7.07 -18.17
C ASN A 45 -2.26 -8.04 -18.81
N MET A 46 -1.35 -8.62 -18.02
CA MET A 46 -0.38 -9.61 -18.51
C MET A 46 -1.13 -10.92 -18.82
N LYS A 47 -1.51 -11.10 -20.08
CA LYS A 47 -1.99 -12.39 -20.61
C LYS A 47 -0.78 -13.25 -20.97
N LEU A 48 -0.89 -14.56 -20.76
CA LEU A 48 0.09 -15.52 -21.27
C LEU A 48 0.18 -15.34 -22.79
N THR A 49 1.36 -15.21 -23.37
CA THR A 49 1.53 -15.14 -24.83
C THR A 49 1.98 -16.50 -25.33
N VAL A 50 1.35 -16.99 -26.40
CA VAL A 50 1.62 -18.31 -26.98
C VAL A 50 1.81 -18.14 -28.49
N ALA A 51 2.91 -18.66 -29.02
CA ALA A 51 3.14 -18.72 -30.46
C ALA A 51 2.52 -20.00 -31.02
N VAL A 52 1.68 -19.89 -32.03
CA VAL A 52 0.95 -21.02 -32.60
C VAL A 52 1.21 -21.07 -34.10
N ALA A 53 1.58 -22.25 -34.61
CA ALA A 53 1.70 -22.44 -36.04
C ALA A 53 0.32 -22.40 -36.73
N ASP A 54 0.27 -21.86 -37.93
CA ASP A 54 -0.91 -21.81 -38.81
C ASP A 54 -1.51 -23.18 -39.15
N ASN A 55 -0.73 -24.25 -38.99
CA ASN A 55 -1.15 -25.63 -39.21
C ASN A 55 -1.96 -26.23 -38.05
N VAL A 56 -2.16 -25.50 -36.95
CA VAL A 56 -2.97 -25.90 -35.80
C VAL A 56 -4.45 -25.64 -36.06
N ASP A 57 -5.30 -26.59 -35.67
CA ASP A 57 -6.75 -26.48 -35.86
C ASP A 57 -7.33 -25.18 -35.29
N GLN A 58 -8.18 -24.52 -36.07
CA GLN A 58 -8.76 -23.22 -35.72
C GLN A 58 -9.59 -23.26 -34.41
N VAL A 59 -10.18 -24.41 -34.08
CA VAL A 59 -10.90 -24.64 -32.81
C VAL A 59 -9.96 -24.49 -31.60
N ILE A 60 -8.70 -24.93 -31.74
CA ILE A 60 -7.69 -24.81 -30.68
C ILE A 60 -7.19 -23.38 -30.58
N VAL A 61 -6.98 -22.71 -31.71
CA VAL A 61 -6.60 -21.29 -31.75
C VAL A 61 -7.66 -20.43 -31.05
N GLU A 62 -8.94 -20.64 -31.35
CA GLU A 62 -10.05 -19.92 -30.71
C GLU A 62 -10.18 -20.24 -29.21
N GLY A 63 -9.94 -21.50 -28.81
CA GLY A 63 -9.88 -21.91 -27.41
C GLY A 63 -8.72 -21.23 -26.66
N LEU A 64 -7.53 -21.16 -27.26
CA LEU A 64 -6.36 -20.50 -26.67
C LEU A 64 -6.55 -18.98 -26.56
N GLN A 65 -7.19 -18.34 -27.54
CA GLN A 65 -7.47 -16.89 -27.52
C GLN A 65 -8.36 -16.46 -26.33
N GLN A 66 -9.12 -17.38 -25.74
CA GLN A 66 -9.91 -17.09 -24.54
C GLN A 66 -9.04 -16.91 -23.28
N TYR A 67 -7.86 -17.55 -23.24
CA TYR A 67 -6.99 -17.60 -22.05
C TYR A 67 -5.61 -16.97 -22.25
N ALA A 68 -5.17 -16.82 -23.51
CA ALA A 68 -3.84 -16.36 -23.91
C ALA A 68 -3.90 -15.37 -25.09
N ASN A 69 -2.85 -14.57 -25.26
CA ASN A 69 -2.62 -13.82 -26.49
C ASN A 69 -1.93 -14.75 -27.50
N VAL A 70 -2.62 -15.08 -28.58
CA VAL A 70 -2.12 -16.02 -29.60
C VAL A 70 -1.47 -15.26 -30.73
N GLU A 71 -0.18 -15.51 -30.96
CA GLU A 71 0.58 -15.03 -32.12
C GLU A 71 0.66 -16.16 -33.16
N LEU A 72 0.13 -15.93 -34.36
CA LEU A 72 0.15 -16.92 -35.45
C LEU A 72 1.42 -16.77 -36.29
N TYR A 73 2.03 -17.89 -36.65
CA TYR A 73 3.26 -17.96 -37.44
C TYR A 73 3.16 -18.98 -38.57
N GLU A 74 3.86 -18.74 -39.68
CA GLU A 74 3.87 -19.63 -40.85
C GLU A 74 4.81 -20.81 -40.57
N GLY A 75 4.24 -21.94 -40.15
CA GLY A 75 4.99 -23.17 -39.89
C GLY A 75 5.93 -23.15 -38.68
N ARG A 76 6.59 -24.29 -38.48
CA ARG A 76 7.40 -24.59 -37.27
C ARG A 76 8.63 -23.71 -37.10
N GLU A 77 9.32 -23.36 -38.19
CA GLU A 77 10.58 -22.62 -38.11
C GLU A 77 10.37 -21.20 -37.57
N GLU A 78 9.27 -20.55 -37.92
CA GLU A 78 8.93 -19.24 -37.38
C GLU A 78 8.51 -19.29 -35.91
N VAL A 79 7.77 -20.33 -35.51
CA VAL A 79 7.45 -20.58 -34.08
C VAL A 79 8.72 -20.82 -33.27
N LEU A 80 9.66 -21.64 -33.77
CA LEU A 80 10.96 -21.86 -33.13
C LEU A 80 11.75 -20.56 -33.00
N ALA A 81 11.88 -19.79 -34.08
CA ALA A 81 12.58 -18.50 -34.05
C ALA A 81 11.93 -17.47 -33.10
N ARG A 82 10.63 -17.64 -32.81
CA ARG A 82 9.92 -16.82 -31.82
C ARG A 82 10.18 -17.28 -30.39
N VAL A 83 10.20 -18.59 -30.15
CA VAL A 83 10.48 -19.21 -28.84
C VAL A 83 11.93 -19.02 -28.42
N GLU A 84 12.89 -18.96 -29.36
CA GLU A 84 14.31 -18.70 -29.09
C GLU A 84 14.64 -17.24 -28.68
N ARG A 85 13.63 -16.37 -28.58
CA ARG A 85 13.82 -15.00 -28.10
C ARG A 85 13.87 -15.01 -26.58
N PRO A 86 14.58 -14.05 -25.93
CA PRO A 86 14.72 -14.03 -24.48
C PRO A 86 13.43 -13.54 -23.79
N ASP A 87 12.36 -14.33 -23.88
CA ASP A 87 11.07 -14.12 -23.24
C ASP A 87 10.37 -15.44 -22.86
N ASP A 88 9.55 -15.42 -21.80
CA ASP A 88 8.80 -16.60 -21.32
C ASP A 88 7.60 -16.88 -22.23
N LEU A 89 7.79 -17.61 -23.34
CA LEU A 89 6.75 -17.94 -24.30
C LEU A 89 6.77 -19.42 -24.71
N ALA A 90 5.61 -20.07 -24.69
CA ALA A 90 5.43 -21.41 -25.23
C ALA A 90 5.05 -21.37 -26.71
N GLY A 91 5.71 -22.20 -27.53
CA GLY A 91 5.34 -22.47 -28.91
C GLY A 91 4.44 -23.70 -29.01
N ILE A 92 3.45 -23.69 -29.90
CA ILE A 92 2.55 -24.82 -30.16
C ILE A 92 2.56 -25.11 -31.66
N VAL A 93 2.88 -26.35 -32.01
CA VAL A 93 2.87 -26.84 -33.40
C VAL A 93 2.12 -28.15 -33.50
N GLN A 94 1.55 -28.47 -34.66
CA GLN A 94 0.94 -29.77 -34.93
C GLN A 94 1.89 -30.63 -35.77
N GLU A 95 2.26 -31.82 -35.30
CA GLU A 95 3.11 -32.79 -35.99
C GLU A 95 2.50 -34.18 -35.96
N ASN A 96 2.39 -34.83 -37.12
CA ASN A 96 1.87 -36.21 -37.24
C ASN A 96 0.48 -36.43 -36.59
N GLY A 97 -0.34 -35.39 -36.49
CA GLY A 97 -1.64 -35.43 -35.83
C GLY A 97 -1.61 -35.23 -34.31
N GLU A 98 -0.43 -34.99 -33.72
CA GLU A 98 -0.23 -34.67 -32.30
C GLU A 98 0.18 -33.19 -32.14
N TYR A 99 -0.19 -32.57 -31.02
CA TYR A 99 0.24 -31.22 -30.69
C TYR A 99 1.53 -31.28 -29.87
N VAL A 100 2.54 -30.53 -30.30
CA VAL A 100 3.85 -30.47 -29.68
C VAL A 100 4.07 -29.08 -29.11
N ILE A 101 4.45 -29.03 -27.83
CA ILE A 101 4.83 -27.79 -27.14
C ILE A 101 6.34 -27.60 -27.29
N LEU A 102 6.72 -26.43 -27.79
CA LEU A 102 8.11 -26.00 -27.94
C LEU A 102 8.43 -25.02 -26.83
N LEU A 103 9.50 -25.30 -26.09
CA LEU A 103 10.04 -24.46 -25.02
C LEU A 103 11.54 -24.27 -25.29
N GLU A 104 12.07 -23.07 -25.05
CA GLU A 104 13.49 -22.74 -25.10
C GLU A 104 14.28 -23.48 -24.00
N GLY A 105 13.62 -23.79 -22.88
CA GLY A 105 14.17 -24.46 -21.71
C GLY A 105 14.71 -23.51 -20.64
N ASN A 106 14.52 -22.20 -20.83
CA ASN A 106 14.83 -21.15 -19.85
C ASN A 106 13.57 -20.62 -19.14
N GLU A 107 12.39 -21.09 -19.55
CA GLU A 107 11.12 -20.58 -19.06
C GLU A 107 10.88 -20.98 -17.60
N GLY A 108 10.12 -20.15 -16.88
CA GLY A 108 9.60 -20.54 -15.58
C GLY A 108 8.85 -21.89 -15.67
N LYS A 109 9.10 -22.82 -14.73
CA LYS A 109 8.46 -24.16 -14.71
C LYS A 109 6.94 -24.12 -14.93
N ASP A 110 6.30 -23.05 -14.47
CA ASP A 110 4.86 -22.86 -14.57
C ASP A 110 4.38 -22.66 -16.02
N ALA A 111 5.19 -22.11 -16.93
CA ALA A 111 4.76 -21.80 -18.30
C ALA A 111 4.51 -23.06 -19.14
N GLY A 112 5.39 -24.07 -19.03
CA GLY A 112 5.22 -25.36 -19.69
C GLY A 112 4.02 -26.13 -19.14
N ASP A 113 3.88 -26.18 -17.81
CA ASP A 113 2.78 -26.88 -17.13
C ASP A 113 1.41 -26.27 -17.47
N ILE A 114 1.34 -24.92 -17.56
CA ILE A 114 0.13 -24.20 -17.96
C ILE A 114 -0.22 -24.49 -19.43
N ALA A 115 0.76 -24.46 -20.34
CA ALA A 115 0.54 -24.75 -21.75
C ALA A 115 0.07 -26.19 -21.98
N GLU A 116 0.67 -27.17 -21.28
CA GLU A 116 0.27 -28.58 -21.31
C GLU A 116 -1.16 -28.78 -20.76
N THR A 117 -1.49 -28.10 -19.65
CA THR A 117 -2.83 -28.15 -19.06
C THR A 117 -3.88 -27.54 -19.99
N LEU A 118 -3.59 -26.39 -20.60
CA LEU A 118 -4.51 -25.73 -21.55
C LEU A 118 -4.72 -26.57 -22.81
N LEU A 119 -3.65 -27.12 -23.40
CA LEU A 119 -3.77 -27.97 -24.59
C LEU A 119 -4.51 -29.26 -24.30
N SER A 120 -4.22 -29.93 -23.18
CA SER A 120 -4.93 -31.16 -22.81
C SER A 120 -6.42 -30.93 -22.56
N MET A 121 -6.82 -29.77 -22.02
CA MET A 121 -8.23 -29.38 -21.88
C MET A 121 -8.92 -29.18 -23.24
N ILE A 122 -8.23 -28.55 -24.20
CA ILE A 122 -8.80 -28.24 -25.52
C ILE A 122 -8.89 -29.51 -26.39
N VAL A 123 -7.85 -30.35 -26.38
CA VAL A 123 -7.75 -31.55 -27.24
C VAL A 123 -8.69 -32.67 -26.79
N SER A 124 -8.92 -32.81 -25.49
CA SER A 124 -9.65 -33.97 -24.95
C SER A 124 -11.16 -33.92 -25.19
N ASP A 125 -11.74 -32.77 -25.60
CA ASP A 125 -13.19 -32.51 -25.77
C ASP A 125 -14.08 -33.02 -24.62
N GLN A 126 -13.46 -33.28 -23.46
CA GLN A 126 -14.08 -33.77 -22.24
C GLN A 126 -13.83 -32.72 -21.17
N PRO A 127 -14.88 -32.02 -20.70
CA PRO A 127 -14.74 -31.16 -19.54
C PRO A 127 -14.38 -32.05 -18.35
N GLN A 128 -13.09 -32.09 -17.96
CA GLN A 128 -12.62 -32.87 -16.82
C GLN A 128 -13.36 -32.47 -15.52
N ALA A 129 -13.96 -31.28 -15.49
CA ALA A 129 -15.15 -31.01 -14.71
C ALA A 129 -15.97 -29.88 -15.36
N ASN A 130 -17.28 -29.86 -15.14
CA ASN A 130 -18.10 -28.68 -15.39
C ASN A 130 -17.83 -27.68 -14.27
N TYR A 131 -17.02 -26.67 -14.55
CA TYR A 131 -16.79 -25.55 -13.65
C TYR A 131 -17.79 -24.45 -13.97
N GLU A 132 -18.70 -24.18 -13.04
CA GLU A 132 -19.46 -22.93 -13.07
C GLU A 132 -18.55 -21.83 -12.53
N PHE A 133 -17.94 -21.07 -13.42
CA PHE A 133 -17.17 -19.88 -13.05
C PHE A 133 -18.15 -18.79 -12.58
N VAL A 134 -18.47 -18.83 -11.30
CA VAL A 134 -19.13 -17.71 -10.63
C VAL A 134 -18.07 -16.67 -10.32
N SER A 135 -17.96 -15.65 -11.16
CA SER A 135 -17.20 -14.44 -10.80
C SER A 135 -17.82 -13.85 -9.54
N LEU A 136 -17.04 -13.78 -8.45
CA LEU A 136 -17.48 -13.22 -7.17
C LEU A 136 -17.64 -11.68 -7.20
N GLU A 137 -17.82 -11.09 -8.38
CA GLU A 137 -17.93 -9.64 -8.61
C GLU A 137 -16.80 -8.81 -7.99
N LYS A 138 -15.63 -9.41 -7.75
CA LYS A 138 -14.47 -8.70 -7.20
C LYS A 138 -13.92 -7.77 -8.29
N THR A 139 -14.34 -6.51 -8.25
CA THR A 139 -14.00 -5.49 -9.25
C THR A 139 -12.56 -4.99 -9.13
N ASN A 140 -11.93 -5.11 -7.96
CA ASN A 140 -10.58 -4.63 -7.71
C ASN A 140 -9.59 -5.78 -7.44
N SER A 141 -8.42 -5.68 -8.05
CA SER A 141 -7.30 -6.60 -7.76
C SER A 141 -6.85 -6.47 -6.31
N SER A 142 -6.50 -7.58 -5.68
CA SER A 142 -5.90 -7.62 -4.34
C SER A 142 -4.63 -6.75 -4.22
N LEU A 143 -3.92 -6.51 -5.33
CA LEU A 143 -2.77 -5.60 -5.37
C LEU A 143 -3.17 -4.14 -5.14
N ILE A 144 -4.30 -3.69 -5.70
CA ILE A 144 -4.82 -2.33 -5.47
C ILE A 144 -5.24 -2.18 -4.01
N GLU A 145 -5.87 -3.21 -3.45
CA GLU A 145 -6.35 -3.20 -2.06
C GLU A 145 -5.20 -3.03 -1.06
N VAL A 146 -4.17 -3.88 -1.18
CA VAL A 146 -3.00 -3.84 -0.29
C VAL A 146 -2.18 -2.58 -0.51
N SER A 147 -1.91 -2.22 -1.77
CA SER A 147 -1.10 -1.04 -2.09
C SER A 147 -1.78 0.24 -1.65
N GLY A 148 -3.09 0.36 -1.89
CA GLY A 148 -3.91 1.48 -1.43
C GLY A 148 -3.92 1.60 0.09
N GLY A 149 -4.07 0.48 0.80
CA GLY A 149 -4.00 0.45 2.26
C GLY A 149 -2.65 0.90 2.81
N LEU A 150 -1.55 0.42 2.23
CA LEU A 150 -0.19 0.83 2.62
C LEU A 150 0.10 2.29 2.27
N LEU A 151 -0.43 2.80 1.16
CA LEU A 151 -0.30 4.20 0.77
C LEU A 151 -0.97 5.13 1.79
N LEU A 152 -2.21 4.84 2.19
CA LEU A 152 -2.91 5.65 3.20
C LEU A 152 -2.25 5.58 4.58
N LEU A 153 -1.74 4.41 4.99
CA LEU A 153 -0.90 4.29 6.19
C LEU A 153 0.35 5.17 6.11
N THR A 154 1.02 5.15 4.95
CA THR A 154 2.23 5.96 4.74
C THR A 154 1.91 7.44 4.81
N SER A 155 0.76 7.90 4.30
CA SER A 155 0.34 9.31 4.42
C SER A 155 0.24 9.78 5.87
N ILE A 156 -0.27 8.95 6.77
CA ILE A 156 -0.36 9.27 8.21
C ILE A 156 1.01 9.23 8.88
N LEU A 157 1.83 8.26 8.53
CA LEU A 157 3.21 8.17 9.00
C LEU A 157 3.98 9.45 8.66
N ILE A 158 3.87 9.94 7.43
CA ILE A 158 4.50 11.19 7.03
C ILE A 158 3.95 12.39 7.81
N GLY A 159 2.63 12.47 8.02
CA GLY A 159 2.02 13.50 8.87
C GLY A 159 2.61 13.52 10.29
N GLY A 160 2.82 12.34 10.88
CA GLY A 160 3.48 12.19 12.17
C GLY A 160 4.96 12.56 12.16
N TYR A 161 5.70 12.15 11.12
CA TYR A 161 7.15 12.37 11.04
C TYR A 161 7.51 13.84 10.84
N ILE A 162 6.68 14.61 10.11
CA ILE A 162 6.85 16.06 10.00
C ILE A 162 6.86 16.70 11.39
N ILE A 163 5.96 16.26 12.27
CA ILE A 163 5.86 16.74 13.65
C ILE A 163 7.07 16.29 14.46
N GLY A 164 7.40 15.00 14.41
CA GLY A 164 8.53 14.43 15.15
C GLY A 164 9.85 15.11 14.79
N PHE A 165 10.13 15.30 13.50
CA PHE A 165 11.34 15.97 13.04
C PHE A 165 11.36 17.46 13.38
N ASN A 166 10.23 18.16 13.29
CA ASN A 166 10.17 19.55 13.75
C ASN A 166 10.50 19.67 15.25
N MET A 167 9.98 18.76 16.09
CA MET A 167 10.32 18.74 17.53
C MET A 167 11.81 18.46 17.76
N VAL A 168 12.39 17.52 17.02
CA VAL A 168 13.82 17.20 17.12
C VAL A 168 14.67 18.37 16.66
N HIS A 169 14.30 19.03 15.57
CA HIS A 169 14.98 20.22 15.07
C HIS A 169 15.00 21.35 16.11
N GLU A 170 13.89 21.56 16.83
CA GLU A 170 13.83 22.53 17.92
C GLU A 170 14.75 22.16 19.10
N LYS A 171 14.88 20.86 19.40
CA LYS A 171 15.79 20.38 20.45
C LYS A 171 17.24 20.60 20.04
N GLU A 172 17.59 20.24 18.82
CA GLU A 172 18.94 20.33 18.26
C GLU A 172 19.41 21.79 18.18
N THR A 173 18.53 22.70 17.78
CA THR A 173 18.79 24.15 17.73
C THR A 173 18.70 24.84 19.10
N LYS A 174 18.38 24.10 20.17
CA LYS A 174 18.12 24.62 21.54
C LYS A 174 16.95 25.62 21.62
N ALA A 175 16.15 25.74 20.56
CA ALA A 175 14.95 26.58 20.53
C ALA A 175 13.90 26.13 21.56
N VAL A 176 13.89 24.84 21.94
CA VAL A 176 13.03 24.31 23.01
C VAL A 176 13.20 25.09 24.33
N ARG A 177 14.40 25.58 24.66
CA ARG A 177 14.61 26.39 25.88
C ARG A 177 13.90 27.74 25.81
N ALA A 178 13.87 28.38 24.64
CA ALA A 178 13.12 29.62 24.44
C ALA A 178 11.60 29.37 24.46
N LEU A 179 11.15 28.24 23.91
CA LEU A 179 9.74 27.83 23.93
C LEU A 179 9.26 27.40 25.33
N SER A 180 10.14 26.90 26.20
CA SER A 180 9.80 26.57 27.58
C SER A 180 9.43 27.78 28.45
N LEU A 181 9.81 28.98 27.99
CA LEU A 181 9.48 30.26 28.62
C LEU A 181 8.17 30.86 28.08
N THR A 182 7.64 30.34 26.97
CA THR A 182 6.31 30.74 26.50
C THR A 182 5.20 30.08 27.33
N PRO A 183 4.13 30.81 27.67
CA PRO A 183 2.99 30.26 28.41
C PRO A 183 2.10 29.43 27.47
N LEU A 184 2.63 28.30 27.00
CA LEU A 184 1.90 27.30 26.22
C LEU A 184 1.38 26.21 27.15
N LYS A 185 0.07 25.98 27.10
CA LYS A 185 -0.52 24.82 27.77
C LYS A 185 -0.22 23.57 26.95
N THR A 186 0.02 22.43 27.62
CA THR A 186 0.16 21.13 26.95
C THR A 186 -0.98 20.86 25.96
N SER A 187 -2.22 21.26 26.27
CA SER A 187 -3.36 21.08 25.36
C SER A 187 -3.27 21.92 24.08
N GLU A 188 -2.80 23.15 24.15
CA GLU A 188 -2.60 24.01 22.96
C GLU A 188 -1.51 23.43 22.05
N PHE A 189 -0.46 22.86 22.65
CA PHE A 189 0.60 22.16 21.95
C PHE A 189 0.08 20.91 21.23
N LEU A 190 -0.69 20.06 21.93
CA LEU A 190 -1.29 18.86 21.34
C LEU A 190 -2.20 19.22 20.17
N TRP A 191 -3.11 20.19 20.33
CA TRP A 191 -4.05 20.57 19.27
C TRP A 191 -3.37 21.15 18.03
N ALA A 192 -2.31 21.94 18.20
CA ALA A 192 -1.58 22.51 17.06
C ALA A 192 -0.93 21.43 16.19
N HIS A 193 -0.29 20.44 16.83
CA HIS A 193 0.36 19.35 16.14
C HIS A 193 -0.67 18.37 15.57
N THR A 194 -1.75 18.04 16.30
CA THR A 194 -2.83 17.19 15.77
C THR A 194 -3.43 17.78 14.49
N LEU A 195 -3.72 19.08 14.48
CA LEU A 195 -4.28 19.72 13.30
C LEU A 195 -3.30 19.73 12.12
N LEU A 196 -2.00 19.91 12.38
CA LEU A 196 -0.97 19.84 11.34
C LEU A 196 -0.83 18.41 10.79
N CYS A 197 -0.78 17.40 11.67
CA CYS A 197 -0.76 15.99 11.29
C CYS A 197 -1.95 15.67 10.39
N LEU A 198 -3.13 16.11 10.80
CA LEU A 198 -4.37 15.89 10.07
C LEU A 198 -4.30 16.46 8.66
N VAL A 199 -3.90 17.74 8.54
CA VAL A 199 -3.80 18.42 7.24
C VAL A 199 -2.86 17.68 6.30
N PHE A 200 -1.64 17.34 6.74
CA PHE A 200 -0.70 16.62 5.89
C PHE A 200 -1.19 15.21 5.54
N SER A 201 -1.70 14.47 6.52
CA SER A 201 -2.20 13.10 6.29
C SER A 201 -3.36 13.06 5.30
N VAL A 202 -4.32 13.99 5.45
CA VAL A 202 -5.48 14.10 4.56
C VAL A 202 -5.06 14.53 3.17
N VAL A 203 -4.26 15.60 3.04
CA VAL A 203 -3.84 16.10 1.73
C VAL A 203 -3.03 15.04 0.98
N LEU A 204 -2.05 14.42 1.63
CA LEU A 204 -1.22 13.38 1.00
C LEU A 204 -2.04 12.13 0.68
N GLY A 205 -2.89 11.68 1.61
CA GLY A 205 -3.69 10.47 1.43
C GLY A 205 -4.68 10.59 0.29
N VAL A 206 -5.40 11.72 0.20
CA VAL A 206 -6.35 11.98 -0.90
C VAL A 206 -5.64 12.10 -2.24
N ILE A 207 -4.50 12.80 -2.31
CA ILE A 207 -3.72 12.92 -3.55
C ILE A 207 -3.19 11.55 -3.98
N ALA A 208 -2.59 10.79 -3.06
CA ALA A 208 -2.05 9.47 -3.35
C ALA A 208 -3.15 8.49 -3.79
N SER A 209 -4.29 8.45 -3.11
CA SER A 209 -5.41 7.60 -3.51
C SER A 209 -5.96 8.01 -4.87
N PHE A 210 -6.06 9.31 -5.15
CA PHE A 210 -6.50 9.81 -6.45
C PHE A 210 -5.59 9.39 -7.59
N ILE A 211 -4.27 9.45 -7.39
CA ILE A 211 -3.29 8.99 -8.39
C ILE A 211 -3.42 7.49 -8.63
N LEU A 212 -3.61 6.69 -7.57
CA LEU A 212 -3.67 5.23 -7.66
C LEU A 212 -4.90 4.72 -8.42
N VAL A 213 -6.10 5.22 -8.08
CA VAL A 213 -7.37 4.64 -8.56
C VAL A 213 -8.25 5.61 -9.35
N LYS A 214 -7.82 6.86 -9.57
CA LYS A 214 -8.47 7.87 -10.44
C LYS A 214 -9.97 8.11 -10.23
N GLY A 215 -10.53 7.75 -9.08
CA GLY A 215 -11.98 7.82 -8.85
C GLY A 215 -12.65 6.53 -8.38
N GLY A 216 -11.96 5.39 -8.46
CA GLY A 216 -12.54 4.06 -8.18
C GLY A 216 -12.82 3.74 -6.71
N VAL A 217 -12.83 4.73 -5.81
CA VAL A 217 -13.11 4.54 -4.37
C VAL A 217 -13.97 5.65 -3.81
N ASN A 218 -14.62 5.37 -2.67
CA ASN A 218 -15.37 6.36 -1.93
C ASN A 218 -14.44 7.33 -1.17
N TYR A 219 -14.19 8.51 -1.72
CA TYR A 219 -13.33 9.52 -1.07
C TYR A 219 -13.89 10.03 0.26
N TRP A 220 -15.19 9.88 0.50
CA TRP A 220 -15.74 10.17 1.83
C TRP A 220 -15.17 9.21 2.88
N GLU A 221 -15.08 7.92 2.57
CA GLU A 221 -14.48 6.92 3.44
C GLU A 221 -12.97 7.13 3.61
N VAL A 222 -12.28 7.57 2.55
CA VAL A 222 -10.87 8.00 2.63
C VAL A 222 -10.71 9.15 3.62
N LEU A 223 -11.52 10.20 3.49
CA LEU A 223 -11.45 11.35 4.40
C LEU A 223 -11.75 10.96 5.85
N VAL A 224 -12.85 10.24 6.08
CA VAL A 224 -13.26 9.82 7.43
C VAL A 224 -12.21 8.93 8.07
N SER A 225 -11.66 7.96 7.34
CA SER A 225 -10.63 7.06 7.85
C SER A 225 -9.34 7.80 8.19
N LEU A 226 -8.85 8.71 7.33
CA LEU A 226 -7.66 9.54 7.60
C LEU A 226 -7.85 10.44 8.82
N ILE A 227 -9.03 11.06 8.98
CA ILE A 227 -9.35 11.86 10.17
C ILE A 227 -9.32 10.98 11.42
N ALA A 228 -10.00 9.83 11.40
CA ALA A 228 -10.13 8.91 12.51
C ALA A 228 -8.78 8.30 12.95
N THR A 229 -7.85 8.13 12.02
CA THR A 229 -6.56 7.47 12.25
C THR A 229 -5.40 8.45 12.48
N THR A 230 -5.66 9.76 12.41
CA THR A 230 -4.65 10.82 12.67
C THR A 230 -4.01 10.67 14.06
N GLY A 231 -4.74 10.16 15.05
CA GLY A 231 -4.19 9.87 16.38
C GLY A 231 -2.97 8.95 16.35
N ILE A 232 -2.87 8.05 15.35
CA ILE A 232 -1.72 7.16 15.19
C ILE A 232 -0.49 7.95 14.72
N GLY A 233 -0.65 8.83 13.72
CA GLY A 233 0.45 9.71 13.27
C GLY A 233 0.96 10.59 14.39
N MET A 234 0.07 11.07 15.26
CA MET A 234 0.44 11.82 16.46
C MET A 234 1.30 11.02 17.43
N ILE A 235 0.94 9.76 17.68
CA ILE A 235 1.74 8.87 18.53
C ILE A 235 3.15 8.71 17.95
N LEU A 236 3.27 8.45 16.65
CA LEU A 236 4.56 8.33 15.98
C LEU A 236 5.41 9.61 16.11
N GLY A 237 4.84 10.76 15.76
CA GLY A 237 5.54 12.04 15.86
C GLY A 237 6.00 12.35 17.29
N PHE A 238 5.18 12.01 18.29
CA PHE A 238 5.53 12.21 19.69
C PHE A 238 6.57 11.23 20.21
N VAL A 239 6.59 9.98 19.76
CA VAL A 239 7.64 9.02 20.13
C VAL A 239 8.99 9.53 19.59
N ILE A 240 9.07 9.94 18.32
CA ILE A 240 10.27 10.61 17.76
C ILE A 240 10.65 11.82 18.61
N GLY A 241 9.72 12.77 18.79
CA GLY A 241 9.98 14.01 19.50
C GLY A 241 10.39 13.79 20.97
N ALA A 242 9.88 12.74 21.63
CA ALA A 242 10.19 12.45 23.03
C ALA A 242 11.54 11.75 23.21
N PHE A 243 11.93 10.85 22.31
CA PHE A 243 13.07 9.97 22.47
C PHE A 243 14.30 10.34 21.64
N ALA A 244 14.18 11.23 20.66
CA ALA A 244 15.31 11.74 19.90
C ALA A 244 15.75 13.14 20.34
N ASP A 245 17.06 13.38 20.33
CA ASP A 245 17.69 14.66 20.71
C ASP A 245 18.31 15.40 19.51
N ASN A 246 18.57 14.67 18.43
CA ASN A 246 19.08 15.19 17.15
C ASN A 246 18.58 14.33 15.98
N LEU A 247 18.78 14.82 14.76
CA LEU A 247 18.26 14.15 13.56
C LEU A 247 18.78 12.71 13.37
N ILE A 248 20.04 12.43 13.72
CA ILE A 248 20.62 11.07 13.62
C ILE A 248 19.88 10.10 14.55
N SER A 249 19.63 10.51 15.80
CA SER A 249 18.86 9.70 16.76
C SER A 249 17.39 9.55 16.34
N ALA A 250 16.80 10.56 15.69
CA ALA A 250 15.44 10.49 15.17
C ALA A 250 15.30 9.41 14.08
N ILE A 251 16.27 9.31 13.17
CA ILE A 251 16.31 8.25 12.15
C ILE A 251 16.37 6.86 12.80
N ALA A 252 17.11 6.71 13.91
CA ALA A 252 17.13 5.44 14.64
C ALA A 252 15.75 5.08 15.21
N VAL A 253 15.05 6.05 15.84
CA VAL A 253 13.69 5.86 16.36
C VAL A 253 12.72 5.49 15.24
N VAL A 254 12.77 6.21 14.11
CA VAL A 254 11.95 5.95 12.92
C VAL A 254 12.10 4.50 12.44
N LYS A 255 13.31 3.94 12.42
CA LYS A 255 13.52 2.54 12.00
C LYS A 255 12.79 1.54 12.90
N PHE A 256 12.83 1.75 14.22
CA PHE A 256 12.09 0.90 15.16
C PHE A 256 10.58 1.09 15.03
N GLU A 257 10.12 2.33 14.86
CA GLU A 257 8.71 2.61 14.62
C GLU A 257 8.19 1.97 13.33
N MET A 258 8.94 2.07 12.23
CA MET A 258 8.57 1.48 10.94
C MET A 258 8.37 -0.03 11.04
N LEU A 259 9.22 -0.73 11.79
CA LEU A 259 9.09 -2.17 11.99
C LEU A 259 7.75 -2.54 12.61
N VAL A 260 7.27 -1.77 13.59
CA VAL A 260 5.96 -2.03 14.22
C VAL A 260 4.82 -1.47 13.37
N PHE A 261 4.97 -0.26 12.85
CA PHE A 261 3.90 0.46 12.17
C PHE A 261 3.54 -0.14 10.81
N VAL A 262 4.54 -0.48 10.00
CA VAL A 262 4.36 -1.12 8.69
C VAL A 262 4.40 -2.64 8.81
N GLY A 263 5.28 -3.17 9.66
CA GLY A 263 5.45 -4.62 9.79
C GLY A 263 4.22 -5.33 10.34
N VAL A 264 3.45 -4.73 11.25
CA VAL A 264 2.19 -5.33 11.75
C VAL A 264 1.14 -5.50 10.63
N PRO A 265 0.78 -4.45 9.86
CA PRO A 265 -0.08 -4.59 8.68
C PRO A 265 0.40 -5.65 7.70
N ILE A 266 1.69 -5.64 7.33
CA ILE A 266 2.24 -6.62 6.38
C ILE A 266 2.17 -8.04 6.95
N ALA A 267 2.58 -8.25 8.20
CA ALA A 267 2.52 -9.55 8.85
C ALA A 267 1.07 -10.07 8.92
N SER A 268 0.10 -9.18 9.12
CA SER A 268 -1.31 -9.56 9.14
C SER A 268 -1.81 -10.14 7.81
N ILE A 269 -1.25 -9.73 6.67
CA ILE A 269 -1.63 -10.28 5.35
C ILE A 269 -1.28 -11.77 5.23
N PHE A 270 -0.13 -12.17 5.79
CA PHE A 270 0.39 -13.54 5.69
C PHE A 270 -0.02 -14.44 6.85
N THR A 271 -0.72 -13.89 7.84
CA THR A 271 -1.09 -14.63 9.05
C THR A 271 -2.43 -15.33 8.87
N PRO A 272 -2.54 -16.63 9.18
CA PRO A 272 -3.83 -17.33 9.16
C PRO A 272 -4.87 -16.67 10.09
N GLU A 273 -6.15 -16.73 9.70
CA GLU A 273 -7.26 -16.05 10.38
C GLU A 273 -7.29 -16.29 11.90
N ARG A 274 -7.02 -17.54 12.34
CA ARG A 274 -6.97 -17.93 13.76
C ARG A 274 -6.00 -17.13 14.62
N PHE A 275 -4.95 -16.57 14.02
CA PHE A 275 -3.91 -15.81 14.72
C PHE A 275 -4.04 -14.29 14.54
N GLN A 276 -5.04 -13.82 13.78
CA GLN A 276 -5.28 -12.39 13.57
C GLN A 276 -5.56 -11.63 14.88
N ILE A 277 -6.06 -12.34 15.90
CA ILE A 277 -6.32 -11.79 17.23
C ILE A 277 -5.07 -11.16 17.88
N LEU A 278 -3.86 -11.61 17.50
CA LEU A 278 -2.60 -11.07 17.98
C LEU A 278 -2.39 -9.60 17.54
N TYR A 279 -3.02 -9.18 16.44
CA TYR A 279 -2.90 -7.83 15.90
C TYR A 279 -3.97 -6.87 16.42
N TYR A 280 -5.01 -7.37 17.08
CA TYR A 280 -6.14 -6.54 17.54
C TYR A 280 -5.75 -5.43 18.54
N PRO A 281 -4.72 -5.58 19.39
CA PRO A 281 -4.26 -4.49 20.24
C PRO A 281 -3.62 -3.31 19.48
N PHE A 282 -3.22 -3.51 18.22
CA PHE A 282 -2.46 -2.53 17.45
C PHE A 282 -3.41 -1.60 16.66
N PRO A 283 -3.38 -0.28 16.90
CA PRO A 283 -4.28 0.65 16.20
C PRO A 283 -3.99 0.72 14.69
N ASN A 284 -2.73 0.53 14.29
CA ASN A 284 -2.32 0.54 12.88
C ASN A 284 -2.81 -0.70 12.12
N TYR A 285 -3.06 -1.83 12.80
CA TYR A 285 -3.75 -2.97 12.19
C TYR A 285 -5.18 -2.58 11.79
N TRP A 286 -5.95 -1.98 12.70
CA TRP A 286 -7.31 -1.55 12.40
C TRP A 286 -7.39 -0.40 11.39
N ALA A 287 -6.40 0.50 11.39
CA ALA A 287 -6.26 1.51 10.34
C ALA A 287 -6.05 0.85 8.97
N PHE A 288 -5.18 -0.17 8.89
CA PHE A 288 -4.96 -0.92 7.66
C PHE A 288 -6.23 -1.63 7.17
N GLN A 289 -6.95 -2.30 8.08
CA GLN A 289 -8.22 -2.95 7.76
C GLN A 289 -9.28 -1.94 7.28
N SER A 290 -9.36 -0.76 7.91
CA SER A 290 -10.21 0.33 7.45
C SER A 290 -9.87 0.74 6.01
N TYR A 291 -8.59 0.88 5.68
CA TYR A 291 -8.20 1.24 4.32
C TYR A 291 -8.44 0.14 3.29
N ILE A 292 -8.12 -1.12 3.61
CA ILE A 292 -8.42 -2.24 2.71
C ILE A 292 -9.91 -2.26 2.37
N ASN A 293 -10.79 -2.04 3.36
CA ASN A 293 -12.23 -1.98 3.13
C ASN A 293 -12.63 -0.94 2.06
N ILE A 294 -11.95 0.22 2.01
CA ILE A 294 -12.21 1.28 1.02
C ILE A 294 -11.91 0.79 -0.40
N PHE A 295 -10.80 0.07 -0.58
CA PHE A 295 -10.36 -0.41 -1.88
C PHE A 295 -11.01 -1.74 -2.29
N ASN A 296 -11.48 -2.53 -1.32
CA ASN A 296 -12.12 -3.83 -1.53
C ASN A 296 -13.66 -3.69 -1.70
N GLY A 297 -14.24 -2.53 -1.41
CA GLY A 297 -15.70 -2.31 -1.49
C GLY A 297 -16.47 -2.84 -0.27
N GLY A 298 -15.80 -3.01 0.88
CA GLY A 298 -16.43 -3.38 2.15
C GLY A 298 -16.60 -4.88 2.40
N ASN A 299 -16.08 -5.77 1.55
CA ASN A 299 -16.19 -7.23 1.70
C ASN A 299 -15.09 -7.81 2.61
N GLN A 300 -14.98 -7.29 3.83
CA GLN A 300 -14.07 -7.81 4.87
C GLN A 300 -14.87 -8.32 6.09
N PRO A 301 -14.31 -9.28 6.88
CA PRO A 301 -14.98 -9.80 8.07
C PRO A 301 -15.36 -8.71 9.08
N VAL A 302 -14.52 -7.67 9.18
CA VAL A 302 -14.82 -6.45 9.93
C VAL A 302 -14.96 -5.29 8.95
N GLY A 303 -16.20 -4.84 8.78
CA GLY A 303 -16.53 -3.77 7.85
C GLY A 303 -15.86 -2.43 8.18
N PHE A 304 -15.85 -1.54 7.19
CA PHE A 304 -15.22 -0.22 7.22
C PHE A 304 -15.45 0.57 8.52
N TRP A 305 -16.71 0.74 8.92
CA TRP A 305 -17.06 1.59 10.07
C TRP A 305 -16.53 1.05 11.39
N MET A 306 -16.61 -0.27 11.59
CA MET A 306 -16.11 -0.90 12.82
C MET A 306 -14.58 -0.84 12.88
N SER A 307 -13.90 -1.16 11.77
CA SER A 307 -12.43 -1.06 11.68
C SER A 307 -11.94 0.36 11.95
N THR A 308 -12.63 1.37 11.39
CA THR A 308 -12.32 2.79 11.58
C THR A 308 -12.55 3.22 13.03
N LEU A 309 -13.65 2.79 13.64
CA LEU A 309 -13.96 3.09 15.04
C LEU A 309 -12.91 2.47 15.99
N LEU A 310 -12.52 1.21 15.76
CA LEU A 310 -11.50 0.54 16.56
C LEU A 310 -10.14 1.24 16.44
N ALA A 311 -9.75 1.64 15.23
CA ALA A 311 -8.52 2.40 15.02
C ALA A 311 -8.54 3.75 15.77
N PHE A 312 -9.68 4.47 15.73
CA PHE A 312 -9.85 5.73 16.44
C PHE A 312 -9.82 5.55 17.96
N LEU A 313 -10.54 4.57 18.50
CA LEU A 313 -10.61 4.32 19.94
C LEU A 313 -9.24 3.89 20.49
N LEU A 314 -8.58 2.92 19.86
CA LEU A 314 -7.28 2.44 20.29
C LEU A 314 -6.21 3.52 20.18
N SER A 315 -6.19 4.30 19.10
CA SER A 315 -5.25 5.41 18.97
C SER A 315 -5.52 6.52 19.99
N SER A 316 -6.79 6.83 20.27
CA SER A 316 -7.15 7.82 21.29
C SER A 316 -6.73 7.36 22.70
N ILE A 317 -6.98 6.09 23.05
CA ILE A 317 -6.56 5.50 24.33
C ILE A 317 -5.04 5.57 24.46
N LEU A 318 -4.30 5.12 23.44
CA LEU A 318 -2.84 5.15 23.45
C LEU A 318 -2.29 6.57 23.54
N LEU A 319 -2.88 7.53 22.84
CA LEU A 319 -2.48 8.93 22.91
C LEU A 319 -2.66 9.47 24.33
N VAL A 320 -3.81 9.22 24.97
CA VAL A 320 -4.07 9.62 26.37
C VAL A 320 -3.05 9.00 27.32
N LEU A 321 -2.73 7.71 27.16
CA LEU A 321 -1.72 7.01 27.96
C LEU A 321 -0.31 7.59 27.75
N PHE A 322 -0.03 8.18 26.59
CA PHE A 322 1.28 8.73 26.25
C PHE A 322 1.51 10.18 26.75
N ILE A 323 0.43 10.92 27.04
CA ILE A 323 0.51 12.32 27.52
C ILE A 323 1.47 12.52 28.71
N PRO A 324 1.46 11.68 29.77
CA PRO A 324 2.37 11.85 30.91
C PRO A 324 3.84 11.75 30.52
N THR A 325 4.18 10.78 29.67
CA THR A 325 5.53 10.56 29.15
C THR A 325 6.00 11.77 28.35
N MET A 326 5.13 12.30 27.49
CA MET A 326 5.42 13.51 26.72
C MET A 326 5.67 14.72 27.61
N LYS A 327 4.81 14.99 28.59
CA LYS A 327 5.00 16.12 29.52
C LYS A 327 6.36 16.06 30.19
N LYS A 328 6.75 14.86 30.66
CA LYS A 328 8.04 14.63 31.30
C LYS A 328 9.23 14.81 30.35
N ARG A 329 9.15 14.29 29.13
CA ARG A 329 10.26 14.30 28.15
C ARG A 329 10.42 15.63 27.42
N LEU A 330 9.33 16.36 27.20
CA LEU A 330 9.31 17.63 26.48
C LEU A 330 9.30 18.85 27.41
N SER A 331 9.36 18.64 28.74
CA SER A 331 9.32 19.72 29.75
C SER A 331 8.13 20.68 29.59
N LEU A 332 6.98 20.16 29.14
CA LEU A 332 5.76 20.94 28.93
C LEU A 332 5.08 21.21 30.28
N ARG A 333 4.54 22.42 30.45
CA ARG A 333 3.76 22.82 31.64
C ARG A 333 2.32 22.32 31.61
#